data_AF-A0A232F6C0-F1
#
_entry.id   AF-A0A232F6C0-F1
#
_cell.length_a   1.000
_cell.length_b   1.000
_cell.length_c   1.000
_cell.angle_alpha   90.00
_cell.angle_beta   90.00
_cell.angle_gamma   90.00
#
_symmetry.space_group_name_H-M   'P 1'
#
loop_
_entity.id
_entity.type
_entity.pdbx_description
1 polymer ?
#
loop_
_entity_poly.entity_id
_entity_poly.type
_entity_poly.pdbx_seq_one_letter_code
_entity_poly.pdbx_strand_id
1 'polypeptide(L)'
;MHTPTSSLESAEKTKEKNLAPSELKKLRNKQRKQRRKAELERLQAAQAQEKREQHNKSRQQTDPDLEQPTLDELIPEKLERAEDPLEQAIKFLLPLQELAANKIETHLMAFEIYIRKGRTLLMLRSINRAHRLEPNNPDLHSCLVRFLRHTSNSNLDGVVAEVVKRQCSGIFAGSSASQLNAEYLKKNSNSLAHLLQGARMLYLLDPTSQQRAISLATNLDPSLEGVNLENCTRVLEALRNGDFGLCEQAIADYTVKCHERFPYATAFRPPEAKPAQQSQLINHQDAKEPQQQQQPASNKY
;
A
#
# COMPACT_ATOMS: atom_id res chain seq x y z
N MET A 1 39.90 -43.64 -53.58
CA MET A 1 39.60 -43.98 -52.17
C MET A 1 38.11 -43.81 -51.95
N HIS A 2 37.33 -44.89 -52.08
CA HIS A 2 35.90 -44.90 -51.73
C HIS A 2 35.77 -45.49 -50.33
N THR A 3 35.38 -44.64 -49.38
CA THR A 3 35.04 -45.02 -48.01
C THR A 3 33.65 -45.66 -47.95
N PRO A 4 33.45 -46.70 -47.13
CA PRO A 4 32.26 -47.56 -47.19
C PRO A 4 31.08 -46.94 -46.41
N THR A 5 30.10 -46.38 -47.11
CA THR A 5 28.89 -45.80 -46.51
C THR A 5 27.74 -46.81 -46.30
N SER A 6 28.02 -48.12 -46.38
CA SER A 6 26.99 -49.19 -46.32
C SER A 6 27.01 -50.04 -45.05
N SER A 7 27.98 -49.85 -44.15
CA SER A 7 28.20 -50.72 -42.98
C SER A 7 27.66 -50.18 -41.66
N LEU A 8 27.22 -48.91 -41.59
CA LEU A 8 26.68 -48.30 -40.35
C LEU A 8 25.15 -48.42 -40.24
N GLU A 9 24.39 -48.23 -41.34
CA GLU A 9 22.93 -48.40 -41.31
C GLU A 9 22.47 -49.87 -41.15
N SER A 10 23.31 -50.81 -41.59
CA SER A 10 23.08 -52.25 -41.42
C SER A 10 23.48 -52.74 -40.01
N ALA A 11 24.35 -52.03 -39.29
CA ALA A 11 24.69 -52.34 -37.90
C ALA A 11 23.62 -51.87 -36.88
N GLU A 12 22.92 -50.77 -37.16
CA GLU A 12 21.83 -50.29 -36.29
C GLU A 12 20.54 -51.11 -36.46
N LYS A 13 20.18 -51.52 -37.69
CA LYS A 13 19.01 -52.40 -37.92
C LYS A 13 19.18 -53.82 -37.35
N THR A 14 20.41 -54.27 -37.12
CA THR A 14 20.70 -55.61 -36.60
C THR A 14 20.72 -55.65 -35.07
N LYS A 15 20.94 -54.51 -34.39
CA LYS A 15 20.82 -54.39 -32.93
C LYS A 15 19.38 -54.23 -32.44
N GLU A 16 18.43 -53.79 -33.29
CA GLU A 16 17.02 -53.69 -32.91
C GLU A 16 16.26 -55.04 -32.89
N LYS A 17 16.81 -56.10 -33.48
CA LYS A 17 16.14 -57.41 -33.57
C LYS A 17 16.46 -58.38 -32.41
N ASN A 18 17.28 -58.00 -31.43
CA ASN A 18 17.68 -58.84 -30.29
C ASN A 18 17.49 -58.15 -28.92
N LEU A 19 16.46 -57.34 -28.74
CA LEU A 19 16.06 -56.83 -27.42
C LEU A 19 14.64 -57.27 -27.05
N ALA A 20 14.45 -57.69 -25.80
CA ALA A 20 13.17 -58.12 -25.26
C ALA A 20 12.10 -57.01 -25.40
N PRO A 21 10.82 -57.35 -25.65
CA PRO A 21 9.74 -56.40 -25.97
C PRO A 21 9.52 -55.28 -24.91
N SER A 22 9.97 -55.50 -23.67
CA SER A 22 10.00 -54.51 -22.59
C SER A 22 10.94 -53.31 -22.86
N GLU A 23 12.12 -53.55 -23.43
CA GLU A 23 13.14 -52.53 -23.65
C GLU A 23 12.87 -51.67 -24.90
N LEU A 24 12.27 -52.27 -25.94
CA LEU A 24 11.76 -51.55 -27.12
C LEU A 24 10.67 -50.53 -26.76
N LYS A 25 9.78 -50.86 -25.82
CA LYS A 25 8.72 -49.95 -25.36
C LYS A 25 9.29 -48.78 -24.55
N LYS A 26 10.32 -49.02 -23.72
CA LYS A 26 11.02 -47.96 -22.98
C LYS A 26 11.76 -47.01 -23.92
N LEU A 27 12.43 -47.54 -24.95
CA LEU A 27 13.15 -46.72 -25.94
C LEU A 27 12.20 -45.84 -26.75
N ARG A 28 11.06 -46.38 -27.20
CA ARG A 28 10.03 -45.63 -27.94
C ARG A 28 9.38 -44.54 -27.10
N ASN A 29 9.14 -44.80 -25.81
CA ASN A 29 8.63 -43.78 -24.88
C ASN A 29 9.66 -42.67 -24.59
N LYS A 30 10.96 -43.03 -24.48
CA LYS A 30 12.05 -42.06 -24.31
C LYS A 30 12.20 -41.15 -25.54
N GLN A 31 12.16 -41.71 -26.74
CA GLN A 31 12.18 -40.91 -27.99
C GLN A 31 10.94 -40.02 -28.13
N ARG A 32 9.74 -40.50 -27.76
CA ARG A 32 8.52 -39.67 -27.84
C ARG A 32 8.55 -38.49 -26.87
N LYS A 33 9.13 -38.67 -25.67
CA LYS A 33 9.33 -37.60 -24.70
C LYS A 33 10.35 -36.56 -25.17
N GLN A 34 11.46 -37.01 -25.77
CA GLN A 34 12.48 -36.13 -26.33
C GLN A 34 11.95 -35.32 -27.53
N ARG A 35 11.18 -35.94 -28.43
CA ARG A 35 10.56 -35.24 -29.58
C ARG A 35 9.57 -34.16 -29.13
N ARG A 36 8.70 -34.46 -28.16
CA ARG A 36 7.77 -33.45 -27.60
C ARG A 36 8.50 -32.28 -26.94
N LYS A 37 9.60 -32.54 -26.22
CA LYS A 37 10.40 -31.48 -25.59
C LYS A 37 11.05 -30.58 -26.64
N ALA A 38 11.63 -31.17 -27.69
CA ALA A 38 12.26 -30.41 -28.78
C ALA A 38 11.25 -29.59 -29.60
N GLU A 39 10.03 -30.10 -29.79
CA GLU A 39 8.96 -29.38 -30.48
C GLU A 39 8.44 -28.19 -29.66
N LEU A 40 8.28 -28.37 -28.35
CA LEU A 40 7.90 -27.28 -27.45
C LEU A 40 8.96 -26.16 -27.40
N GLU A 41 10.24 -26.54 -27.37
CA GLU A 41 11.37 -25.61 -27.36
C GLU A 41 11.48 -24.84 -28.68
N ARG A 42 11.23 -25.52 -29.82
CA ARG A 42 11.15 -24.86 -31.13
C ARG A 42 9.99 -23.87 -31.24
N LEU A 43 8.81 -24.22 -30.71
CA LEU A 43 7.65 -23.32 -30.67
C LEU A 43 7.90 -22.10 -29.79
N GLN A 44 8.54 -22.27 -28.63
CA GLN A 44 8.91 -21.15 -27.77
C GLN A 44 10.00 -20.26 -28.38
N ALA A 45 11.00 -20.85 -29.05
CA ALA A 45 12.02 -20.09 -29.76
C ALA A 45 11.43 -19.28 -30.91
N ALA A 46 10.50 -19.86 -31.69
CA ALA A 46 9.81 -19.15 -32.77
C ALA A 46 8.97 -17.97 -32.25
N GLN A 47 8.20 -18.16 -31.18
CA GLN A 47 7.44 -17.07 -30.55
C GLN A 47 8.34 -15.97 -29.97
N ALA A 48 9.49 -16.33 -29.38
CA ALA A 48 10.45 -15.35 -28.88
C ALA A 48 11.09 -14.54 -30.02
N GLN A 49 11.32 -15.17 -31.17
CA GLN A 49 11.89 -14.53 -32.35
C GLN A 49 10.87 -13.58 -33.01
N GLU A 50 9.61 -13.99 -33.12
CA GLU A 50 8.52 -13.15 -33.66
C GLU A 50 8.28 -11.91 -32.78
N LYS A 51 8.31 -12.05 -31.45
CA LYS A 51 8.23 -10.90 -30.53
C LYS A 51 9.42 -9.95 -30.67
N ARG A 52 10.63 -10.48 -30.88
CA ARG A 52 11.83 -9.66 -31.11
C ARG A 52 11.75 -8.93 -32.44
N GLU A 53 11.26 -9.57 -33.50
CA GLU A 53 11.10 -8.96 -34.81
C GLU A 53 10.00 -7.88 -34.83
N GLN A 54 8.90 -8.08 -34.10
CA GLN A 54 7.88 -7.04 -33.91
C GLN A 54 8.44 -5.84 -33.15
N HIS A 55 9.21 -6.08 -32.08
CA HIS A 55 9.87 -5.00 -31.32
C HIS A 55 10.91 -4.25 -32.18
N ASN A 56 11.66 -4.95 -33.04
CA ASN A 56 12.67 -4.31 -33.90
C ASN A 56 12.05 -3.52 -35.05
N LYS A 57 10.93 -3.98 -35.62
CA LYS A 57 10.16 -3.24 -36.64
C LYS A 57 9.52 -1.97 -36.09
N SER A 58 9.01 -2.03 -34.85
CA SER A 58 8.51 -0.84 -34.14
C SER A 58 9.61 0.20 -33.92
N ARG A 59 10.85 -0.24 -33.68
CA ARG A 59 12.01 0.64 -33.44
C ARG A 59 12.63 1.26 -34.71
N GLN A 60 12.42 0.65 -35.88
CA GLN A 60 12.98 1.15 -37.15
C GLN A 60 12.10 2.19 -37.87
N GLN A 61 10.84 2.37 -37.45
CA GLN A 61 9.94 3.36 -38.05
C GLN A 61 9.95 4.72 -37.33
N THR A 62 10.74 4.89 -36.28
CA THR A 62 10.78 6.11 -35.47
C THR A 62 12.13 6.80 -35.62
N ASP A 63 12.08 8.06 -36.07
CA ASP A 63 13.20 9.00 -36.18
C ASP A 63 13.97 9.09 -34.84
N PRO A 64 15.32 8.93 -34.81
CA PRO A 64 16.10 8.84 -33.57
C PRO A 64 16.09 10.12 -32.69
N ASP A 65 15.51 11.23 -33.14
CA ASP A 65 15.44 12.50 -32.39
C ASP A 65 14.07 12.76 -31.72
N LEU A 66 13.10 11.85 -31.89
CA LEU A 66 11.80 11.90 -31.22
C LEU A 66 11.46 10.53 -30.61
N GLU A 67 12.32 10.03 -29.71
CA GLU A 67 11.87 9.03 -28.74
C GLU A 67 10.89 9.74 -27.77
N GLN A 68 9.64 9.93 -28.21
CA GLN A 68 8.54 10.04 -27.27
C GLN A 68 8.64 8.79 -26.37
N PRO A 69 8.74 8.95 -25.04
CA PRO A 69 8.69 7.81 -24.14
C PRO A 69 7.45 7.03 -24.55
N THR A 70 7.59 5.74 -24.86
CA THR A 70 6.43 4.87 -24.96
C THR A 70 5.70 5.02 -23.64
N LEU A 71 4.61 5.80 -23.65
CA LEU A 71 3.74 5.96 -22.50
C LEU A 71 3.23 4.55 -22.25
N ASP A 72 3.79 3.89 -21.23
CA ASP A 72 3.20 2.68 -20.68
C ASP A 72 1.74 3.04 -20.45
N GLU A 73 0.85 2.40 -21.20
CA GLU A 73 -0.57 2.70 -21.12
C GLU A 73 -0.96 2.60 -19.64
N LEU A 74 -1.55 3.69 -19.11
CA LEU A 74 -1.98 3.79 -17.72
C LEU A 74 -3.18 2.86 -17.50
N ILE A 75 -2.89 1.56 -17.44
CA ILE A 75 -3.88 0.50 -17.25
C ILE A 75 -4.14 0.40 -15.75
N PRO A 76 -5.35 0.76 -15.27
CA PRO A 76 -5.66 0.81 -13.84
C PRO A 76 -5.34 -0.50 -13.11
N GLU A 77 -5.63 -1.65 -13.71
CA GLU A 77 -5.39 -2.97 -13.12
C GLU A 77 -3.89 -3.27 -12.94
N LYS A 78 -3.04 -2.75 -13.83
CA LYS A 78 -1.58 -2.91 -13.71
C LYS A 78 -1.00 -1.97 -12.65
N LEU A 79 -1.57 -0.76 -12.51
CA LEU A 79 -1.14 0.22 -11.51
C LEU A 79 -1.56 -0.20 -10.10
N GLU A 80 -2.75 -0.76 -9.94
CA GLU A 80 -3.23 -1.30 -8.66
C GLU A 80 -2.38 -2.48 -8.18
N ARG A 81 -1.88 -3.31 -9.10
CA ARG A 81 -1.14 -4.56 -8.81
C ARG A 81 0.32 -4.50 -9.25
N ALA A 82 0.98 -3.38 -8.96
CA ALA A 82 2.42 -3.26 -9.20
C ALA A 82 3.20 -4.36 -8.47
N GLU A 83 4.12 -5.03 -9.16
CA GLU A 83 4.90 -6.15 -8.60
C GLU A 83 5.78 -5.72 -7.41
N ASP A 84 6.42 -4.56 -7.51
CA ASP A 84 7.20 -3.96 -6.43
C ASP A 84 6.71 -2.51 -6.18
N PRO A 85 5.69 -2.32 -5.33
CA PRO A 85 5.11 -0.99 -5.08
C PRO A 85 6.11 -0.04 -4.40
N LEU A 86 7.07 -0.56 -3.63
CA LEU A 86 8.07 0.27 -2.95
C LEU A 86 9.14 0.78 -3.93
N GLU A 87 9.55 -0.02 -4.91
CA GLU A 87 10.42 0.47 -5.99
C GLU A 87 9.71 1.49 -6.88
N GLN A 88 8.41 1.30 -7.17
CA GLN A 88 7.65 2.33 -7.88
C GLN A 88 7.57 3.63 -7.08
N ALA A 89 7.32 3.56 -5.77
CA ALA A 89 7.31 4.75 -4.91
C ALA A 89 8.67 5.49 -4.89
N ILE A 90 9.80 4.77 -4.96
CA ILE A 90 11.13 5.38 -5.03
C ILE A 90 11.29 6.22 -6.30
N LYS A 91 10.73 5.80 -7.43
CA LYS A 91 10.80 6.58 -8.68
C LYS A 91 10.16 7.96 -8.53
N PHE A 92 9.09 8.08 -7.74
CA PHE A 92 8.47 9.37 -7.40
C PHE A 92 9.24 10.12 -6.31
N LEU A 93 9.86 9.40 -5.38
CA LEU A 93 10.65 9.99 -4.30
C LEU A 93 11.93 10.68 -4.81
N LEU A 94 12.61 10.10 -5.81
CA LEU A 94 13.90 10.61 -6.29
C LEU A 94 13.82 12.06 -6.79
N PRO A 95 12.89 12.45 -7.69
CA PRO A 95 12.72 13.85 -8.07
C PRO A 95 12.44 14.78 -6.89
N LEU A 96 11.66 14.32 -5.89
CA LEU A 96 11.40 15.11 -4.69
C LEU A 96 12.68 15.33 -3.87
N GLN A 97 13.53 14.32 -3.75
CA GLN A 97 14.81 14.45 -3.05
C GLN A 97 15.81 15.36 -3.76
N GLU A 98 15.68 15.53 -5.08
CA GLU A 98 16.53 16.42 -5.88
C GLU A 98 15.99 17.85 -5.90
N LEU A 99 14.69 18.02 -6.15
CA LEU A 99 14.07 19.32 -6.45
C LEU A 99 13.33 19.92 -5.24
N ALA A 100 12.91 19.10 -4.27
CA ALA A 100 12.13 19.50 -3.10
C ALA A 100 12.79 19.04 -1.78
N ALA A 101 14.13 19.01 -1.74
CA ALA A 101 14.91 18.63 -0.57
C ALA A 101 14.76 19.59 0.63
N ASN A 102 14.20 20.78 0.44
CA ASN A 102 13.89 21.74 1.50
C ASN A 102 12.52 21.52 2.15
N LYS A 103 11.71 20.57 1.66
CA LYS A 103 10.43 20.18 2.26
C LYS A 103 10.64 19.00 3.21
N ILE A 104 10.14 19.10 4.44
CA ILE A 104 10.30 18.01 5.42
C ILE A 104 9.57 16.75 4.98
N GLU A 105 8.40 16.90 4.35
CA GLU A 105 7.53 15.81 3.89
C GLU A 105 8.28 14.87 2.94
N THR A 106 9.16 15.41 2.09
CA THR A 106 10.05 14.63 1.21
C THR A 106 10.85 13.60 2.00
N HIS A 107 11.43 14.01 3.13
CA HIS A 107 12.28 13.15 3.94
C HIS A 107 11.47 12.24 4.87
N LEU A 108 10.29 12.67 5.32
CA LEU A 108 9.37 11.81 6.06
C LEU A 108 8.85 10.66 5.17
N MET A 109 8.44 10.96 3.94
CA MET A 109 8.06 9.93 2.95
C MET A 109 9.23 9.00 2.62
N ALA A 110 10.44 9.55 2.47
CA ALA A 110 11.64 8.73 2.28
C ALA A 110 11.84 7.74 3.43
N PHE A 111 11.70 8.20 4.67
CA PHE A 111 11.80 7.33 5.84
C PHE A 111 10.75 6.21 5.80
N GLU A 112 9.49 6.52 5.52
CA GLU A 112 8.40 5.53 5.46
C GLU A 112 8.64 4.44 4.39
N ILE A 113 9.23 4.81 3.25
CA ILE A 113 9.62 3.84 2.21
C ILE A 113 10.79 2.98 2.70
N TYR A 114 11.86 3.61 3.22
CA TYR A 114 13.09 2.89 3.56
C TYR A 114 12.97 2.02 4.80
N ILE A 115 12.11 2.35 5.76
CA ILE A 115 11.82 1.47 6.89
C ILE A 115 11.12 0.17 6.42
N ARG A 116 10.18 0.27 5.46
CA ARG A 116 9.51 -0.90 4.87
C ARG A 116 10.46 -1.74 4.02
N LYS A 117 11.44 -1.13 3.35
CA LYS A 117 12.50 -1.84 2.61
C LYS A 117 13.67 -2.33 3.48
N GLY A 118 13.70 -2.03 4.79
CA GLY A 118 14.81 -2.41 5.68
C GLY A 118 16.15 -1.74 5.36
N ARG A 119 16.15 -0.56 4.73
CA ARG A 119 17.38 0.16 4.34
C ARG A 119 17.87 1.13 5.43
N THR A 120 18.50 0.61 6.48
CA THR A 120 18.85 1.38 7.71
C THR A 120 19.61 2.69 7.46
N LEU A 121 20.65 2.70 6.61
CA LEU A 121 21.40 3.93 6.34
C LEU A 121 20.59 4.99 5.60
N LEU A 122 19.65 4.57 4.75
CA LEU A 122 18.75 5.49 4.05
C LEU A 122 17.66 6.04 4.97
N MET A 123 17.19 5.25 5.94
CA MET A 123 16.34 5.75 7.03
C MET A 123 17.06 6.85 7.81
N LEU A 124 18.30 6.60 8.24
CA LEU A 124 19.12 7.53 9.01
C LEU A 124 19.40 8.82 8.23
N ARG A 125 19.73 8.70 6.93
CA ARG A 125 19.89 9.86 6.04
C ARG A 125 18.61 10.70 5.97
N SER A 126 17.45 10.05 5.88
CA SER A 126 16.15 10.72 5.81
C SER A 126 15.84 11.47 7.10
N ILE A 127 16.05 10.83 8.24
CA ILE A 127 15.93 11.45 9.57
C ILE A 127 16.86 12.64 9.73
N ASN A 128 18.15 12.51 9.38
CA ASN A 128 19.11 13.61 9.50
C ASN A 128 18.71 14.81 8.64
N ARG A 129 18.15 14.57 7.46
CA ARG A 129 17.67 15.65 6.58
C ARG A 129 16.42 16.32 7.15
N ALA A 130 15.42 15.54 7.57
CA ALA A 130 14.21 16.07 8.20
C ALA A 130 14.52 16.86 9.49
N HIS A 131 15.40 16.32 10.35
CA HIS A 131 15.79 16.94 11.60
C HIS A 131 16.52 18.28 11.40
N ARG A 132 17.31 18.43 10.33
CA ARG A 132 17.93 19.73 10.00
C ARG A 132 16.94 20.79 9.55
N LEU A 133 15.76 20.39 9.05
CA LEU A 133 14.72 21.32 8.62
C LEU A 133 13.83 21.72 9.80
N GLU A 134 13.22 20.73 10.45
CA GLU A 134 12.28 20.97 11.56
C GLU A 134 12.49 19.93 12.68
N PRO A 135 13.42 20.19 13.62
CA PRO A 135 13.75 19.24 14.70
C PRO A 135 12.56 18.85 15.59
N ASN A 136 11.56 19.72 15.72
CA ASN A 136 10.39 19.54 16.59
C ASN A 136 9.12 19.17 15.81
N ASN A 137 9.25 18.71 14.56
CA ASN A 137 8.08 18.31 13.77
C ASN A 137 7.42 17.03 14.36
N PRO A 138 6.08 16.98 14.50
CA PRO A 138 5.40 15.82 15.08
C PRO A 138 5.63 14.50 14.35
N ASP A 139 5.56 14.50 13.02
CA ASP A 139 5.71 13.28 12.22
C ASP A 139 7.18 12.80 12.21
N LEU A 140 8.14 13.72 12.30
CA LEU A 140 9.54 13.38 12.50
C LEU A 140 9.75 12.61 13.81
N HIS A 141 9.10 13.01 14.90
CA HIS A 141 9.24 12.31 16.19
C HIS A 141 8.85 10.83 16.09
N SER A 142 7.78 10.52 15.36
CA SER A 142 7.42 9.12 15.09
C SER A 142 8.53 8.37 14.35
N CYS A 143 9.14 9.01 13.35
CA CYS A 143 10.26 8.43 12.60
C CYS A 143 11.47 8.14 13.52
N LEU A 144 11.81 9.08 14.41
CA LEU A 144 12.90 8.95 15.37
C LEU A 144 12.72 7.75 16.29
N VAL A 145 11.55 7.63 16.92
CA VAL A 145 11.24 6.51 17.83
C VAL A 145 11.23 5.18 17.09
N ARG A 146 10.60 5.13 15.90
CA ARG A 146 10.55 3.91 15.08
C ARG A 146 11.93 3.48 14.61
N PHE A 147 12.81 4.42 14.29
CA PHE A 147 14.19 4.12 13.93
C PHE A 147 14.97 3.53 15.09
N LEU A 148 14.87 4.11 16.29
CA LEU A 148 15.52 3.54 17.48
C LEU A 148 15.05 2.10 17.73
N ARG A 149 13.73 1.87 17.72
CA ARG A 149 13.16 0.53 17.85
C ARG A 149 13.67 -0.44 16.77
N HIS A 150 13.73 0.01 15.51
CA HIS A 150 14.27 -0.78 14.39
C HIS A 150 15.73 -1.18 14.65
N THR A 151 16.57 -0.23 15.05
CA THR A 151 18.00 -0.49 15.31
C THR A 151 18.23 -1.37 16.54
N SER A 152 17.39 -1.27 17.58
CA SER A 152 17.47 -2.17 18.74
C SER A 152 17.10 -3.62 18.40
N ASN A 153 16.24 -3.81 17.39
CA ASN A 153 15.78 -5.14 16.97
C ASN A 153 16.59 -5.71 15.80
N SER A 154 17.45 -4.90 15.17
CA SER A 154 18.24 -5.31 14.00
C SER A 154 19.65 -5.72 14.42
N ASN A 155 20.14 -6.85 13.91
CA ASN A 155 21.57 -7.17 13.99
C ASN A 155 22.31 -6.29 12.98
N LEU A 156 22.84 -5.16 13.45
CA LEU A 156 23.70 -4.28 12.68
C LEU A 156 25.16 -4.72 12.88
N ASP A 157 25.83 -5.11 11.80
CA ASP A 157 27.21 -5.58 11.85
C ASP A 157 28.18 -4.61 11.15
N GLY A 158 29.43 -4.63 11.60
CA GLY A 158 30.56 -3.96 10.97
C GLY A 158 30.36 -2.44 10.80
N VAL A 159 30.67 -1.96 9.59
CA VAL A 159 30.71 -0.53 9.24
C VAL A 159 29.35 0.15 9.42
N VAL A 160 28.24 -0.56 9.18
CA VAL A 160 26.89 0.01 9.30
C VAL A 160 26.59 0.37 10.74
N ALA A 161 26.93 -0.52 11.69
CA ALA A 161 26.73 -0.27 13.11
C ALA A 161 27.54 0.94 13.61
N GLU A 162 28.78 1.07 13.15
CA GLU A 162 29.65 2.20 13.50
C GLU A 162 29.08 3.53 12.99
N VAL A 163 28.66 3.58 11.72
CA VAL A 163 28.06 4.79 11.12
C VAL A 163 26.77 5.16 11.85
N VAL A 164 25.90 4.19 12.12
CA VAL A 164 24.66 4.42 12.88
C VAL A 164 25.00 4.97 14.26
N LYS A 165 25.90 4.33 15.02
CA LYS A 165 26.30 4.79 16.36
C LYS A 165 26.85 6.22 16.34
N ARG A 166 27.73 6.54 15.39
CA ARG A 166 28.38 7.86 15.28
C ARG A 166 27.40 8.97 14.90
N GLN A 167 26.48 8.70 13.97
CA GLN A 167 25.52 9.69 13.50
C GLN A 167 24.33 9.85 14.44
N CYS A 168 23.97 8.80 15.18
CA CYS A 168 22.87 8.82 16.14
C CYS A 168 23.18 9.64 17.40
N SER A 169 24.45 9.77 17.80
CA SER A 169 24.81 10.54 19.00
C SER A 169 24.36 12.00 18.92
N GLY A 170 24.35 12.61 17.73
CA GLY A 170 23.96 14.00 17.53
C GLY A 170 22.46 14.27 17.71
N ILE A 171 21.59 13.29 17.41
CA ILE A 171 20.13 13.45 17.49
C ILE A 171 19.57 12.83 18.77
N PHE A 172 20.06 11.65 19.14
CA PHE A 172 19.46 10.85 20.20
C PHE A 172 20.19 11.00 21.54
N ALA A 173 21.41 11.55 21.56
CA ALA A 173 22.23 11.72 22.77
C ALA A 173 22.36 10.46 23.66
N GLY A 174 22.18 9.26 23.08
CA GLY A 174 22.19 7.98 23.81
C GLY A 174 20.87 7.60 24.48
N SER A 175 19.82 8.42 24.36
CA SER A 175 18.49 8.12 24.89
C SER A 175 17.86 6.91 24.21
N SER A 176 17.23 6.06 25.01
CA SER A 176 16.36 5.00 24.50
C SER A 176 15.09 5.57 23.86
N ALA A 177 14.41 4.75 23.06
CA ALA A 177 13.15 5.14 22.41
C ALA A 177 12.08 5.62 23.42
N SER A 178 11.98 4.95 24.57
CA SER A 178 11.03 5.31 25.64
C SER A 178 11.40 6.61 26.34
N GLN A 179 12.69 6.85 26.60
CA GLN A 179 13.17 8.11 27.18
C GLN A 179 12.92 9.28 26.23
N LEU A 180 13.27 9.11 24.95
CA LEU A 180 13.02 10.10 23.90
C LEU A 180 11.54 10.47 23.83
N ASN A 181 10.64 9.48 23.86
CA ASN A 181 9.20 9.74 23.79
C ASN A 181 8.66 10.44 25.05
N ALA A 182 9.15 10.06 26.23
CA ALA A 182 8.75 10.68 27.49
C ALA A 182 9.17 12.17 27.56
N GLU A 183 10.40 12.48 27.15
CA GLU A 183 10.90 13.85 27.08
C GLU A 183 10.13 14.68 26.05
N TYR A 184 9.84 14.11 24.89
CA TYR A 184 9.07 14.75 23.84
C TYR A 184 7.64 15.12 24.29
N LEU A 185 6.95 14.19 24.98
CA LEU A 185 5.62 14.44 25.54
C LEU A 185 5.64 15.52 26.63
N LYS A 186 6.70 15.56 27.45
CA LYS A 186 6.88 16.59 28.47
C LYS A 186 7.10 17.97 27.84
N LYS A 187 7.89 18.05 26.78
CA LYS A 187 8.25 19.30 26.11
C LYS A 187 7.09 19.88 25.30
N ASN A 188 6.26 19.03 24.68
CA ASN A 188 5.22 19.43 23.74
C ASN A 188 3.80 19.13 24.25
N SER A 189 3.59 19.23 25.57
CA SER A 189 2.32 18.89 26.21
C SER A 189 1.17 19.84 25.88
N ASN A 190 1.47 20.99 25.26
CA ASN A 190 0.51 22.02 24.88
C ASN A 190 0.02 21.91 23.44
N SER A 191 0.42 20.92 22.64
CA SER A 191 0.06 20.84 21.21
C SER A 191 -0.57 19.49 20.85
N LEU A 192 -1.78 19.53 20.29
CA LEU A 192 -2.53 18.32 19.95
C LEU A 192 -1.78 17.43 18.95
N ALA A 193 -1.17 18.02 17.92
CA ALA A 193 -0.41 17.27 16.92
C ALA A 193 0.78 16.53 17.53
N HIS A 194 1.48 17.17 18.49
CA HIS A 194 2.59 16.54 19.19
C HIS A 194 2.10 15.46 20.16
N LEU A 195 1.02 15.73 20.92
CA LEU A 195 0.40 14.75 21.80
C LEU A 195 -0.02 13.49 21.04
N LEU A 196 -0.64 13.63 19.86
CA LEU A 196 -1.01 12.50 19.01
C LEU A 196 0.20 11.64 18.67
N GLN A 197 1.29 12.23 18.18
CA GLN A 197 2.47 11.45 17.77
C GLN A 197 3.19 10.82 18.95
N GLY A 198 3.32 11.55 20.07
CA GLY A 198 3.89 10.99 21.30
C GLY A 198 3.05 9.86 21.89
N ALA A 199 1.71 9.96 21.80
CA ALA A 199 0.79 8.92 22.22
C ALA A 199 0.87 7.67 21.34
N ARG A 200 0.91 7.82 20.01
CA ARG A 200 1.13 6.69 19.08
C ARG A 200 2.42 5.95 19.43
N MET A 201 3.50 6.70 19.66
CA MET A 201 4.79 6.14 20.03
C MET A 201 4.79 5.51 21.43
N LEU A 202 4.00 6.03 22.37
CA LEU A 202 3.84 5.46 23.70
C LEU A 202 3.21 4.06 23.61
N TYR A 203 2.10 3.92 22.88
CA TYR A 203 1.46 2.63 22.66
C TYR A 203 2.34 1.66 21.84
N LEU A 204 3.03 2.16 20.83
CA LEU A 204 3.94 1.37 19.99
C LEU A 204 5.06 0.71 20.82
N LEU A 205 5.60 1.43 21.81
CA LEU A 205 6.68 0.97 22.66
C LEU A 205 6.19 0.12 23.84
N ASP A 206 5.01 0.43 24.36
CA ASP A 206 4.38 -0.29 25.47
C ASP A 206 2.87 -0.42 25.25
N PRO A 207 2.40 -1.57 24.74
CA PRO A 207 0.97 -1.81 24.50
C PRO A 207 0.11 -1.73 25.78
N THR A 208 0.69 -1.91 26.97
CA THR A 208 -0.06 -1.83 28.24
C THR A 208 -0.47 -0.39 28.57
N SER A 209 0.16 0.59 27.94
CA SER A 209 -0.11 2.02 28.10
C SER A 209 -1.30 2.55 27.27
N GLN A 210 -2.06 1.66 26.61
CA GLN A 210 -3.13 2.01 25.66
C GLN A 210 -4.08 3.10 26.16
N GLN A 211 -4.65 2.94 27.36
CA GLN A 211 -5.60 3.91 27.92
C GLN A 211 -4.97 5.29 28.10
N ARG A 212 -3.72 5.35 28.56
CA ARG A 212 -2.97 6.59 28.72
C ARG A 212 -2.69 7.23 27.35
N ALA A 213 -2.30 6.45 26.36
CA ALA A 213 -2.05 6.93 25.01
C ALA A 213 -3.31 7.53 24.38
N ILE A 214 -4.45 6.83 24.47
CA ILE A 214 -5.75 7.32 23.98
C ILE A 214 -6.13 8.63 24.68
N SER A 215 -5.98 8.70 26.01
CA SER A 215 -6.29 9.90 26.78
C SER A 215 -5.45 11.12 26.32
N LEU A 216 -4.16 10.92 26.07
CA LEU A 216 -3.29 11.98 25.54
C LEU A 216 -3.69 12.43 24.13
N ALA A 217 -3.97 11.49 23.23
CA ALA A 217 -4.31 11.78 21.84
C ALA A 217 -5.69 12.42 21.68
N THR A 218 -6.64 12.11 22.57
CA THR A 218 -8.03 12.57 22.50
C THR A 218 -8.33 13.80 23.36
N ASN A 219 -7.28 14.46 23.87
CA ASN A 219 -7.44 15.69 24.64
C ASN A 219 -7.91 16.84 23.72
N LEU A 220 -9.06 17.43 24.05
CA LEU A 220 -9.69 18.54 23.33
C LEU A 220 -9.75 19.81 24.17
N ASP A 221 -8.91 19.93 25.21
CA ASP A 221 -8.84 21.13 26.05
C ASP A 221 -8.63 22.37 25.16
N PRO A 222 -9.46 23.42 25.28
CA PRO A 222 -9.34 24.64 24.47
C PRO A 222 -8.00 25.37 24.62
N SER A 223 -7.25 25.13 25.69
CA SER A 223 -5.91 25.69 25.91
C SER A 223 -4.83 25.02 25.07
N LEU A 224 -5.09 23.86 24.47
CA LEU A 224 -4.15 23.20 23.58
C LEU A 224 -4.06 23.91 22.23
N GLU A 225 -2.83 24.07 21.76
CA GLU A 225 -2.53 24.51 20.41
C GLU A 225 -2.92 23.44 19.39
N GLY A 226 -3.50 23.90 18.28
CA GLY A 226 -3.81 23.02 17.15
C GLY A 226 -5.03 22.13 17.37
N VAL A 227 -5.92 22.41 18.33
CA VAL A 227 -7.26 21.79 18.36
C VAL A 227 -8.09 22.43 17.24
N ASN A 228 -7.88 21.99 16.01
CA ASN A 228 -8.56 22.43 14.80
C ASN A 228 -9.13 21.21 14.05
N LEU A 229 -9.93 21.46 13.01
CA LEU A 229 -10.61 20.40 12.26
C LEU A 229 -9.61 19.36 11.75
N GLU A 230 -8.51 19.82 11.13
CA GLU A 230 -7.48 18.95 10.55
C GLU A 230 -6.87 17.99 11.58
N ASN A 231 -6.36 18.51 12.70
CA ASN A 231 -5.72 17.68 13.72
C ASN A 231 -6.71 16.75 14.41
N CYS A 232 -7.94 17.21 14.67
CA CYS A 232 -8.99 16.33 15.21
C CYS A 232 -9.34 15.21 14.23
N THR A 233 -9.38 15.48 12.92
CA THR A 233 -9.58 14.44 11.91
C THR A 233 -8.42 13.45 11.91
N ARG A 234 -7.16 13.92 11.99
CA ARG A 234 -5.98 13.04 12.10
C ARG A 234 -6.01 12.15 13.34
N VAL A 235 -6.48 12.65 14.49
CA VAL A 235 -6.67 11.84 15.71
C VAL A 235 -7.69 10.75 15.46
N LEU A 236 -8.84 11.09 14.87
CA LEU A 236 -9.90 10.10 14.56
C LEU A 236 -9.40 9.04 13.57
N GLU A 237 -8.67 9.44 12.54
CA GLU A 237 -8.04 8.51 11.59
C GLU A 237 -7.05 7.58 12.29
N ALA A 238 -6.19 8.09 13.18
CA ALA A 238 -5.26 7.27 13.94
C ALA A 238 -5.97 6.23 14.82
N LEU A 239 -7.07 6.61 15.49
CA LEU A 239 -7.90 5.68 16.26
C LEU A 239 -8.50 4.59 15.35
N ARG A 240 -9.06 4.97 14.20
CA ARG A 240 -9.67 4.04 13.22
C ARG A 240 -8.67 3.13 12.53
N ASN A 241 -7.46 3.61 12.28
CA ASN A 241 -6.39 2.84 11.63
C ASN A 241 -5.76 1.80 12.56
N GLY A 242 -6.16 1.76 13.83
CA GLY A 242 -5.63 0.80 14.81
C GLY A 242 -4.28 1.20 15.40
N ASP A 243 -3.87 2.47 15.28
CA ASP A 243 -2.61 2.97 15.84
C ASP A 243 -2.56 2.86 17.37
N PHE A 244 -3.72 2.67 18.00
CA PHE A 244 -3.89 2.45 19.44
C PHE A 244 -4.52 1.08 19.75
N GLY A 245 -4.53 0.14 18.80
CA GLY A 245 -5.25 -1.12 18.93
C GLY A 245 -6.78 -0.97 18.92
N LEU A 246 -7.49 -1.98 19.41
CA LEU A 246 -8.96 -1.97 19.46
C LEU A 246 -9.44 -0.95 20.50
N CYS A 247 -10.16 0.08 20.04
CA CYS A 247 -10.60 1.21 20.87
C CYS A 247 -11.94 1.81 20.42
N GLU A 248 -12.91 0.96 20.04
CA GLU A 248 -14.22 1.37 19.51
C GLU A 248 -14.96 2.40 20.38
N GLN A 249 -14.93 2.22 21.70
CA GLN A 249 -15.55 3.18 22.62
C GLN A 249 -14.88 4.55 22.55
N ALA A 250 -13.55 4.60 22.49
CA ALA A 250 -12.82 5.85 22.37
C ALA A 250 -13.09 6.54 21.02
N ILE A 251 -13.24 5.76 19.94
CA ILE A 251 -13.65 6.28 18.62
C ILE A 251 -15.02 6.92 18.71
N ALA A 252 -16.01 6.24 19.31
CA ALA A 252 -17.36 6.75 19.46
C ALA A 252 -17.39 8.03 20.31
N ASP A 253 -16.77 8.01 21.50
CA ASP A 253 -16.72 9.14 22.42
C ASP A 253 -16.02 10.36 21.79
N TYR A 254 -14.89 10.13 21.12
CA TYR A 254 -14.15 11.20 20.46
C TYR A 254 -14.92 11.79 19.28
N THR A 255 -15.62 10.94 18.51
CA THR A 255 -16.47 11.39 17.39
C THR A 255 -17.58 12.31 17.89
N VAL A 256 -18.27 11.95 18.99
CA VAL A 256 -19.32 12.79 19.59
C VAL A 256 -18.77 14.15 20.02
N LYS A 257 -17.66 14.17 20.78
CA LYS A 257 -17.02 15.42 21.23
C LYS A 257 -16.56 16.29 20.06
N CYS A 258 -16.01 15.69 19.01
CA CYS A 258 -15.62 16.43 17.81
C CYS A 258 -16.83 16.93 17.02
N HIS A 259 -17.95 16.21 17.00
CA HIS A 259 -19.18 16.67 16.35
C HIS A 259 -19.77 17.91 17.03
N GLU A 260 -19.78 17.94 18.37
CA GLU A 260 -20.19 19.13 19.14
C GLU A 260 -19.35 20.36 18.77
N ARG A 261 -18.05 20.16 18.59
CA ARG A 261 -17.10 21.23 18.24
C ARG A 261 -17.12 21.62 16.76
N PHE A 262 -17.41 20.66 15.88
CA PHE A 262 -17.45 20.84 14.42
C PHE A 262 -18.75 20.28 13.83
N PRO A 263 -19.90 20.93 14.04
CA PRO A 263 -21.22 20.36 13.69
C PRO A 263 -21.40 20.05 12.19
N TYR A 264 -20.68 20.78 11.33
CA TYR A 264 -20.77 20.65 9.87
C TYR A 264 -19.74 19.68 9.28
N ALA A 265 -18.78 19.19 10.07
CA ALA A 265 -17.74 18.30 9.57
C ALA A 265 -18.29 16.87 9.37
N THR A 266 -18.30 16.42 8.12
CA THR A 266 -18.78 15.07 7.75
C THR A 266 -17.99 13.95 8.40
N ALA A 267 -16.70 14.17 8.69
CA ALA A 267 -15.83 13.22 9.37
C ALA A 267 -16.35 12.80 10.76
N PHE A 268 -17.10 13.68 11.44
CA PHE A 268 -17.62 13.45 12.79
C PHE A 268 -19.14 13.26 12.84
N ARG A 269 -19.81 13.15 11.70
CA ARG A 269 -21.27 12.98 11.69
C ARG A 269 -21.64 11.65 12.37
N PRO A 270 -22.63 11.64 13.29
CA PRO A 270 -23.18 10.40 13.80
C PRO A 270 -23.72 9.55 12.64
N PRO A 271 -23.64 8.22 12.69
CA PRO A 271 -24.27 7.37 11.69
C PRO A 271 -25.76 7.73 11.59
N GLU A 272 -26.23 8.06 10.39
CA GLU A 272 -27.63 8.40 10.16
C GLU A 272 -28.50 7.24 10.61
N ALA A 273 -29.47 7.52 11.49
CA ALA A 273 -30.49 6.54 11.85
C ALA A 273 -31.21 6.15 10.56
N LYS A 274 -31.13 4.87 10.18
CA LYS A 274 -31.85 4.35 9.00
C LYS A 274 -33.31 4.81 9.10
N PRO A 275 -33.88 5.47 8.08
CA PRO A 275 -35.29 5.81 8.11
C PRO A 275 -36.06 4.49 8.26
N ALA A 276 -36.85 4.38 9.33
CA ALA A 276 -37.86 3.34 9.42
C ALA A 276 -38.64 3.37 8.11
N GLN A 277 -38.70 2.24 7.42
CA GLN A 277 -39.54 2.09 6.23
C GLN A 277 -40.97 2.46 6.62
N GLN A 278 -41.36 3.71 6.39
CA GLN A 278 -42.76 4.08 6.31
C GLN A 278 -43.28 3.36 5.08
N SER A 279 -43.95 2.24 5.33
CA SER A 279 -44.85 1.60 4.39
C SER A 279 -45.88 2.63 3.95
N GLN A 280 -45.57 3.35 2.87
CA GLN A 280 -46.56 4.05 2.07
C GLN A 280 -47.46 2.97 1.43
N LEU A 281 -48.52 2.60 2.14
CA LEU A 281 -49.68 1.96 1.55
C LEU A 281 -50.40 3.02 0.71
N ILE A 282 -49.90 3.24 -0.50
CA ILE A 282 -50.68 3.84 -1.58
C ILE A 282 -51.53 2.71 -2.13
N ASN A 283 -52.77 2.59 -1.67
CA ASN A 283 -53.78 1.79 -2.38
C ASN A 283 -54.70 2.74 -3.13
N HIS A 284 -54.36 2.93 -4.41
CA HIS A 284 -55.27 3.46 -5.41
C HIS A 284 -56.24 2.34 -5.79
N GLN A 285 -57.53 2.48 -5.48
CA GLN A 285 -58.67 2.03 -6.30
C GLN A 285 -59.99 2.25 -5.55
N ASP A 286 -60.71 3.32 -5.90
CA ASP A 286 -62.10 3.23 -6.39
C ASP A 286 -62.62 4.65 -6.63
N ALA A 287 -62.41 5.14 -7.87
CA ALA A 287 -63.25 6.17 -8.43
C ALA A 287 -64.43 5.46 -9.12
N LYS A 288 -65.59 5.42 -8.46
CA LYS A 288 -66.87 5.16 -9.12
C LYS A 288 -67.68 6.45 -9.15
N GLU A 289 -68.01 6.84 -10.37
CA GLU A 289 -68.81 8.00 -10.75
C GLU A 289 -70.21 8.01 -10.09
N PRO A 290 -70.80 9.21 -9.91
CA PRO A 290 -72.13 9.36 -9.31
C PRO A 290 -73.25 8.94 -10.28
N GLN A 291 -74.13 8.07 -9.81
CA GLN A 291 -75.39 7.73 -10.49
C GLN A 291 -76.39 8.89 -10.37
N GLN A 292 -76.79 9.45 -11.52
CA GLN A 292 -78.03 10.21 -11.66
C GLN A 292 -78.97 9.51 -12.65
N GLN A 293 -80.25 9.52 -12.26
CA GLN A 293 -81.47 9.39 -13.06
C GLN A 293 -81.99 8.00 -13.46
N GLN A 294 -83.06 7.61 -12.75
CA GLN A 294 -84.26 7.07 -13.39
C GLN A 294 -85.47 7.87 -12.88
N GLN A 295 -86.13 8.60 -13.79
CA GLN A 295 -87.58 8.81 -13.73
C GLN A 295 -88.19 8.28 -15.03
N PRO A 296 -89.37 7.65 -14.96
CA PRO A 296 -89.87 6.79 -16.01
C PRO A 296 -90.64 7.56 -17.09
N ALA A 297 -90.76 6.89 -18.24
CA ALA A 297 -91.51 7.32 -19.41
C ALA A 297 -92.96 7.72 -19.08
N SER A 298 -93.44 8.76 -19.77
CA SER A 298 -94.80 8.74 -20.29
C SER A 298 -94.85 9.39 -21.65
N ASN A 299 -95.37 8.59 -22.58
CA ASN A 299 -95.63 8.90 -23.95
C ASN A 299 -97.14 9.14 -24.07
N LYS A 300 -97.50 10.16 -24.85
CA LYS A 300 -98.81 10.43 -25.50
C LYS A 300 -99.81 11.37 -24.80
N TYR A 301 -100.01 12.48 -25.51
CA TYR A 301 -101.07 13.51 -25.46
C TYR A 301 -101.06 14.50 -24.30
#